data_AF-A0A2V6YLY9-F1
#
_entry.id   AF-A0A2V6YLY9-F1
#
_cell.length_a   1.000
_cell.length_b   1.000
_cell.length_c   1.000
_cell.angle_alpha   90.00
_cell.angle_beta   90.00
_cell.angle_gamma   90.00
#
_symmetry.space_group_name_H-M   'P 1'
#
loop_
_entity.id
_entity.type
_entity.pdbx_description
1 polymer ?
#
loop_
_entity_poly.entity_id
_entity_poly.type
_entity_poly.pdbx_seq_one_letter_code
_entity_poly.pdbx_strand_id
1 'polypeptide(L)'
;MKTLVVAAIGLAVAVLANPAAAYVVEVTTSIPTATIQDHSQLKAAVESAIDDVLKHAIAFAPTTVTVQDARVAGDRIYILLLIADEEGEETMKTLSAERPRPTESPGE
;
A
#
# COMPACT_ATOMS: atom_id res chain seq x y z
N MET A 1 -7.07 48.47 7.10
CA MET A 1 -7.96 47.57 6.34
C MET A 1 -7.18 46.66 5.37
N LYS A 2 -6.23 47.19 4.60
CA LYS A 2 -5.47 46.43 3.58
C LYS A 2 -4.63 45.27 4.14
N THR A 3 -4.02 45.43 5.31
CA THR A 3 -3.24 44.39 6.01
C THR A 3 -4.10 43.25 6.57
N LEU A 4 -5.31 43.55 7.05
CA LEU A 4 -6.24 42.52 7.54
C LEU A 4 -6.79 41.65 6.40
N VAL A 5 -7.03 42.25 5.23
CA VAL A 5 -7.44 41.52 4.02
C VAL A 5 -6.33 40.58 3.53
N VAL A 6 -5.08 41.06 3.51
CA VAL A 6 -3.92 40.22 3.14
C VAL A 6 -3.73 39.07 4.12
N ALA A 7 -3.87 39.32 5.43
CA ALA A 7 -3.78 38.28 6.45
C ALA A 7 -4.90 37.24 6.33
N ALA A 8 -6.13 37.67 6.06
CA ALA A 8 -7.26 36.76 5.85
C ALA A 8 -7.08 35.88 4.60
N ILE A 9 -6.53 36.44 3.52
CA ILE A 9 -6.21 35.68 2.30
C ILE A 9 -5.09 34.68 2.58
N GLY A 10 -4.02 35.09 3.28
CA GLY A 10 -2.92 34.19 3.64
C GLY A 10 -3.38 33.03 4.53
N LEU A 11 -4.26 33.30 5.50
CA LEU A 11 -4.84 32.26 6.35
C LEU A 11 -5.77 31.32 5.57
N ALA A 12 -6.58 31.86 4.64
CA ALA A 12 -7.44 31.04 3.78
C ALA A 12 -6.64 30.10 2.87
N VAL A 13 -5.48 30.53 2.35
CA VAL A 13 -4.58 29.67 1.56
C VAL A 13 -3.92 28.59 2.41
N ALA A 14 -3.53 28.92 3.65
CA ALA A 14 -2.92 27.95 4.56
C ALA A 14 -3.91 26.84 5.00
N VAL A 15 -5.21 27.16 5.13
CA VAL A 15 -6.25 26.17 5.46
C VAL A 15 -6.55 25.21 4.30
N LEU A 16 -6.24 25.60 3.05
CA LEU A 16 -6.40 24.75 1.87
C LEU A 16 -5.23 23.79 1.65
N ALA A 17 -4.13 23.92 2.39
CA ALA A 17 -3.07 22.93 2.43
C ALA A 17 -3.57 21.72 3.23
N ASN A 18 -4.42 20.91 2.61
CA ASN A 18 -4.75 19.60 3.15
C ASN A 18 -3.49 18.72 3.00
N PRO A 19 -2.82 18.30 4.09
CA PRO A 19 -1.71 17.37 3.95
C PRO A 19 -2.25 16.14 3.21
N ALA A 20 -1.58 15.75 2.13
CA ALA A 20 -1.95 14.54 1.41
C ALA A 20 -1.88 13.37 2.41
N ALA A 21 -2.99 12.67 2.58
CA ALA A 21 -3.07 11.54 3.49
C ALA A 21 -2.30 10.38 2.87
N ALA A 22 -1.39 9.79 3.63
CA ALA A 22 -0.67 8.58 3.22
C ALA A 22 -1.59 7.36 3.35
N TYR A 23 -1.96 6.75 2.22
CA TYR A 23 -2.77 5.54 2.20
C TYR A 23 -1.88 4.31 2.02
N VAL A 24 -1.90 3.43 3.02
CA VAL A 24 -1.29 2.10 2.96
C VAL A 24 -2.33 1.08 3.40
N VAL A 25 -2.59 0.08 2.56
CA VAL A 25 -3.55 -0.98 2.87
C VAL A 25 -2.97 -2.35 2.60
N GLU A 26 -3.37 -3.30 3.43
CA GLU A 26 -3.03 -4.71 3.27
C GLU A 26 -4.29 -5.48 2.84
N VAL A 27 -4.20 -6.17 1.72
CA VAL A 27 -5.33 -6.85 1.09
C VAL A 27 -4.97 -8.31 0.85
N THR A 28 -5.86 -9.22 1.24
CA THR A 28 -5.74 -10.64 0.90
C THR A 28 -6.67 -10.98 -0.26
N THR A 29 -6.14 -11.57 -1.32
CA THR A 29 -6.92 -12.15 -2.44
C THR A 29 -6.64 -13.64 -2.57
N SER A 30 -7.48 -14.35 -3.35
CA SER A 30 -7.31 -15.79 -3.54
C SER A 30 -7.68 -16.28 -4.94
N ILE A 31 -6.91 -17.25 -5.42
CA ILE A 31 -7.03 -17.85 -6.75
C ILE A 31 -7.36 -19.34 -6.60
N PRO A 32 -8.41 -19.86 -7.26
CA PRO A 32 -8.67 -21.30 -7.30
C PRO A 32 -7.54 -22.05 -8.04
N THR A 33 -7.03 -23.14 -7.47
CA THR A 33 -5.98 -23.96 -8.11
C THR A 33 -6.51 -24.87 -9.21
N ALA A 34 -7.82 -25.19 -9.18
CA ALA A 34 -8.46 -26.08 -10.14
C ALA A 34 -8.33 -25.62 -11.61
N THR A 35 -8.10 -24.32 -11.83
CA THR A 35 -7.97 -23.72 -13.17
C THR A 35 -6.51 -23.52 -13.61
N ILE A 36 -5.54 -24.04 -12.85
CA ILE A 36 -4.11 -23.79 -13.09
C ILE A 36 -3.43 -25.09 -13.51
N GLN A 37 -3.16 -25.24 -14.80
CA GLN A 37 -2.50 -26.43 -15.34
C GLN A 37 -1.03 -26.20 -15.73
N ASP A 38 -0.63 -24.95 -15.92
CA ASP A 38 0.71 -24.58 -16.32
C ASP A 38 1.11 -23.19 -15.79
N HIS A 39 2.38 -22.84 -16.01
CA HIS A 39 2.95 -21.57 -15.55
C HIS A 39 2.30 -20.34 -16.17
N SER A 40 1.85 -20.42 -17.43
CA SER A 40 1.22 -19.29 -18.12
C SER A 40 -0.16 -18.98 -17.53
N GLN A 41 -0.91 -20.02 -17.19
CA GLN A 41 -2.20 -19.91 -16.52
C GLN A 41 -2.05 -19.37 -15.09
N LEU A 42 -1.03 -19.82 -14.35
CA LEU A 42 -0.73 -19.29 -13.03
C LEU A 42 -0.41 -17.78 -13.11
N LYS A 43 0.46 -17.38 -14.02
CA LYS A 43 0.84 -15.98 -14.21
C LYS A 43 -0.40 -15.12 -14.52
N ALA A 44 -1.22 -15.54 -15.49
CA ALA A 44 -2.43 -14.83 -15.86
C ALA A 44 -3.43 -14.73 -14.69
N ALA A 45 -3.56 -15.79 -13.88
CA ALA A 45 -4.44 -15.78 -12.72
C ALA A 45 -3.96 -14.83 -11.62
N VAL A 46 -2.65 -14.76 -11.38
CA VAL A 46 -2.04 -13.81 -10.43
C VAL A 46 -2.23 -12.37 -10.91
N GLU A 47 -1.93 -12.08 -12.18
CA GLU A 47 -2.14 -10.77 -12.77
C GLU A 47 -3.61 -10.34 -12.66
N SER A 48 -4.53 -11.23 -13.02
CA SER A 48 -5.97 -10.98 -12.92
C SER A 48 -6.44 -10.70 -11.48
N ALA A 49 -5.95 -11.47 -10.50
CA ALA A 49 -6.33 -11.28 -9.10
C ALA A 49 -5.80 -9.96 -8.52
N ILE A 50 -4.59 -9.54 -8.90
CA ILE A 50 -4.04 -8.24 -8.51
C ILE A 50 -4.84 -7.12 -9.19
N ASP A 51 -5.10 -7.24 -10.49
CA ASP A 51 -5.91 -6.27 -11.25
C ASP A 51 -7.32 -6.10 -10.66
N ASP A 52 -7.95 -7.18 -10.23
CA ASP A 52 -9.26 -7.16 -9.59
C ASP A 52 -9.23 -6.38 -8.27
N VAL A 53 -8.22 -6.61 -7.43
CA VAL A 53 -8.01 -5.84 -6.19
C VAL A 53 -7.83 -4.36 -6.51
N LEU A 54 -6.96 -4.02 -7.46
CA LEU A 54 -6.68 -2.62 -7.80
C LEU A 54 -7.91 -1.90 -8.37
N LYS A 55 -8.80 -2.61 -9.08
CA LYS A 55 -10.01 -2.03 -9.67
C LYS A 55 -11.18 -1.93 -8.69
N HIS A 56 -11.32 -2.88 -7.78
CA HIS A 56 -12.54 -3.03 -6.99
C HIS A 56 -12.37 -2.80 -5.49
N ALA A 57 -11.17 -3.02 -4.93
CA ALA A 57 -10.92 -2.89 -3.51
C ALA A 57 -10.21 -1.58 -3.12
N ILE A 58 -9.58 -0.91 -4.08
CA ILE A 58 -8.78 0.30 -3.85
C ILE A 58 -9.52 1.53 -4.40
N ALA A 59 -9.65 2.57 -3.58
CA ALA A 59 -10.34 3.83 -3.92
C ALA A 59 -9.38 5.02 -4.16
N PHE A 60 -8.08 4.76 -4.15
CA PHE A 60 -7.02 5.73 -4.42
C PHE A 60 -6.14 5.25 -5.58
N ALA A 61 -5.27 6.11 -6.12
CA ALA A 61 -4.35 5.74 -7.18
C ALA A 61 -3.11 5.06 -6.57
N PRO A 62 -2.91 3.75 -6.74
CA PRO A 62 -1.75 3.07 -6.18
C PRO A 62 -0.49 3.41 -6.98
N THR A 63 0.61 3.64 -6.30
CA THR A 63 1.95 3.83 -6.89
C THR A 63 2.86 2.64 -6.64
N THR A 64 2.65 1.92 -5.52
CA THR A 64 3.33 0.68 -5.19
C THR A 64 2.35 -0.44 -4.88
N VAL A 65 2.66 -1.62 -5.40
CA VAL A 65 1.99 -2.89 -5.07
C VAL A 65 3.06 -3.92 -4.80
N THR A 66 3.08 -4.47 -3.58
CA THR A 66 4.06 -5.50 -3.17
C THR A 66 3.34 -6.76 -2.75
N VAL A 67 3.82 -7.92 -3.20
CA VAL A 67 3.39 -9.21 -2.67
C VAL A 67 4.19 -9.49 -1.40
N GLN A 68 3.51 -9.54 -0.26
CA GLN A 68 4.11 -9.77 1.05
C GLN A 68 4.25 -11.26 1.36
N ASP A 69 3.22 -12.03 1.03
CA ASP A 69 3.18 -13.47 1.22
C ASP A 69 2.32 -14.12 0.14
N ALA A 70 2.65 -15.37 -0.21
CA ALA A 70 1.86 -16.18 -1.11
C ALA A 70 1.94 -17.64 -0.68
N ARG A 71 0.78 -18.25 -0.42
CA ARG A 71 0.71 -19.63 0.08
C ARG A 71 -0.44 -20.41 -0.53
N VAL A 72 -0.20 -21.69 -0.76
CA VAL A 72 -1.24 -22.65 -1.14
C VAL A 72 -1.88 -23.19 0.13
N ALA A 73 -3.20 -23.13 0.22
CA ALA A 73 -3.97 -23.78 1.29
C ALA A 73 -5.25 -24.38 0.71
N GLY A 74 -5.34 -25.71 0.75
CA GLY A 74 -6.44 -26.46 0.13
C GLY A 74 -6.42 -26.31 -1.40
N ASP A 75 -7.57 -25.90 -1.95
CA ASP A 75 -7.80 -25.68 -3.38
C ASP A 75 -7.56 -24.22 -3.82
N ARG A 76 -6.87 -23.42 -3.00
CA ARG A 76 -6.62 -22.00 -3.28
C ARG A 76 -5.19 -21.58 -3.04
N ILE A 77 -4.74 -20.62 -3.84
CA ILE A 77 -3.56 -19.80 -3.58
C ILE A 77 -4.05 -18.51 -2.93
N TYR A 78 -3.54 -18.19 -1.75
CA TYR A 78 -3.78 -16.93 -1.07
C TYR A 78 -2.58 -16.02 -1.30
N ILE A 79 -2.85 -14.76 -1.66
CA ILE A 79 -1.82 -13.75 -1.91
C ILE A 79 -2.13 -12.55 -1.02
N LEU A 80 -1.14 -12.16 -0.23
CA LEU A 80 -1.18 -10.98 0.63
C LEU A 80 -0.46 -9.84 -0.09
N LEU A 81 -1.18 -8.75 -0.32
CA LEU A 81 -0.71 -7.58 -1.03
C LEU A 81 -0.61 -6.41 -0.07
N LEU A 82 0.47 -5.65 -0.17
CA LEU A 82 0.62 -4.33 0.44
C LEU A 82 0.58 -3.29 -0.67
N ILE A 83 -0.37 -2.37 -0.58
CA ILE A 83 -0.65 -1.37 -1.63
C ILE A 83 -0.56 0.01 -1.00
N ALA A 84 0.14 0.91 -1.67
CA ALA A 84 0.32 2.28 -1.21
C ALA A 84 0.19 3.29 -2.36
N ASP A 85 -0.24 4.50 -2.01
CA ASP A 85 -0.07 5.69 -2.82
C ASP A 85 1.29 6.36 -2.57
N GLU A 86 1.55 7.49 -3.23
CA GLU A 86 2.84 8.17 -3.21
C GLU A 86 3.26 8.54 -1.79
N GLU A 87 2.36 9.14 -1.02
CA GLU A 87 2.61 9.49 0.38
C GLU A 87 2.71 8.25 1.29
N GLY A 88 1.94 7.20 0.98
CA GLY A 88 2.03 5.88 1.61
C GLY A 88 3.40 5.23 1.44
N GLU A 89 4.00 5.32 0.25
CA GLU A 89 5.35 4.83 -0.01
C GLU A 89 6.40 5.50 0.87
N GLU A 90 6.37 6.83 0.96
CA GLU A 90 7.30 7.59 1.82
C GLU A 90 7.12 7.23 3.29
N THR A 91 5.88 6.98 3.72
CA THR A 91 5.57 6.50 5.06
C THR A 91 6.21 5.12 5.31
N MET A 92 6.08 4.18 4.38
CA MET A 92 6.68 2.85 4.49
C MET A 92 8.22 2.89 4.54
N LYS A 93 8.85 3.77 3.74
CA LYS A 93 10.31 3.99 3.75
C LYS A 93 10.78 4.48 5.12
N THR A 94 10.06 5.45 5.68
CA THR A 94 10.34 6.00 7.02
C THR A 94 10.23 4.93 8.10
N LEU A 95 9.12 4.17 8.12
CA LEU A 95 8.90 3.09 9.10
C LEU A 95 9.95 1.97 9.00
N SER A 96 10.44 1.69 7.79
CA SER A 96 11.49 0.69 7.58
C SER A 96 12.86 1.14 8.11
N ALA A 97 13.14 2.44 8.03
CA ALA A 97 14.38 3.04 8.53
C ALA A 97 14.39 3.16 10.07
N GLU A 98 13.23 3.33 10.70
CA GLU A 98 13.06 3.47 12.16
C GLU A 98 13.17 2.14 12.93
N ARG A 99 13.37 0.99 12.25
CA ARG A 99 13.51 -0.30 12.96
C ARG A 99 14.63 -0.22 14.00
N PRO A 100 14.35 -0.46 15.29
CA PRO A 100 15.38 -0.44 16.32
C PRO A 100 16.47 -1.43 15.96
N ARG A 101 17.74 -1.00 15.98
CA ARG A 101 18.87 -1.94 15.93
C ARG A 101 18.69 -2.95 17.06
N PRO A 102 18.95 -4.25 16.84
CA PRO A 102 18.95 -5.23 17.92
C PRO A 102 19.81 -4.66 19.05
N THR A 103 19.24 -4.54 20.24
CA THR A 103 20.00 -4.18 21.43
C THR A 103 21.09 -5.24 21.55
N GLU A 104 22.35 -4.86 21.35
CA GLU A 104 23.47 -5.73 21.68
C GLU A 104 23.33 -6.06 23.17
N SER A 105 22.86 -7.27 23.46
CA SER A 105 22.86 -7.80 24.82
C SER A 105 24.29 -7.77 25.30
N PRO A 106 24.63 -7.07 26.39
CA PRO A 106 25.96 -7.15 26.97
C PRO A 106 26.21 -8.62 27.31
N GLY A 107 27.23 -9.22 26.70
CA GLY A 107 27.61 -10.60 26.94
C GLY A 107 27.90 -10.84 28.41
N GLU A 108 27.39 -11.97 28.91
CA GLU A 108 27.80 -12.60 30.16
C GLU A 108 29.22 -13.17 30.06
#